data_AF-A0A0R0C6I0-F1
#
_entry.id   AF-A0A0R0C6I0-F1
#
_cell.length_a   1.000
_cell.length_b   1.000
_cell.length_c   1.000
_cell.angle_alpha   90.00
_cell.angle_beta   90.00
_cell.angle_gamma   90.00
#
_symmetry.space_group_name_H-M   'P 1'
#
loop_
_entity.id
_entity.type
_entity.pdbx_description
1 polymer ?
#
loop_
_entity_poly.entity_id
_entity_poly.type
_entity_poly.pdbx_seq_one_letter_code
_entity_poly.pdbx_strand_id
1 'polypeptide(L)'
;ANGSLVAVSRSGEVSVLDPHGRERERYKLPYGATINVKDAAEVKAGQTVANWDPHNHPIVSEVAGFVRFIDFVDGITVIEKTDELTGLASREITDPKRRGSQAKDLRPLVRIIDGKGNDLTIPGTDLPAQYLLPPRSIVNLQDGAPVGVGDVVAKIPQEASKTRDITGGLPRVADLFEARKPKDPAILAERSGIVSFGKDTKGKQRLIIKDTDGSEHEELIPKYRQIIVFEGEHVTRGETVVDGEPSPQDILRL
;
A
#
# COMPACT_ATOMS: atom_id res chain seq x y z
N ALA A 1 -16.80 -8.29 13.96
CA ALA A 1 -16.50 -7.44 12.81
C ALA A 1 -17.55 -6.33 12.75
N ASN A 2 -17.14 -5.07 12.65
CA ASN A 2 -18.04 -3.90 12.75
C ASN A 2 -18.88 -3.62 11.48
N GLY A 3 -18.84 -4.50 10.48
CA GLY A 3 -19.63 -4.37 9.24
C GLY A 3 -19.14 -3.28 8.28
N SER A 4 -18.07 -2.55 8.61
CA SER A 4 -17.41 -1.61 7.73
C SER A 4 -16.66 -2.33 6.61
N LEU A 5 -16.62 -1.71 5.42
CA LEU A 5 -15.84 -2.17 4.27
C LEU A 5 -14.46 -1.50 4.30
N VAL A 6 -13.47 -2.10 3.64
CA VAL A 6 -12.12 -1.54 3.53
C VAL A 6 -11.73 -1.44 2.07
N ALA A 7 -11.19 -0.28 1.68
CA ALA A 7 -10.70 -0.06 0.32
C ALA A 7 -9.43 -0.89 0.10
N VAL A 8 -9.52 -1.93 -0.72
CA VAL A 8 -8.38 -2.77 -1.14
C VAL A 8 -7.78 -2.36 -2.48
N SER A 9 -8.23 -1.23 -3.04
CA SER A 9 -7.68 -0.63 -4.26
C SER A 9 -7.33 0.84 -4.01
N ARG A 10 -6.23 1.35 -4.58
CA ARG A 10 -5.89 2.79 -4.50
C ARG A 10 -6.58 3.64 -5.56
N SER A 11 -7.27 3.02 -6.52
CA SER A 11 -8.12 3.71 -7.50
C SER A 11 -9.59 3.75 -7.06
N GLY A 12 -9.90 3.25 -5.86
CA GLY A 12 -11.24 3.31 -5.30
C GLY A 12 -11.76 4.75 -5.19
N GLU A 13 -12.99 4.96 -5.63
CA GLU A 13 -13.69 6.23 -5.53
C GLU A 13 -15.07 6.00 -4.90
N VAL A 14 -15.55 6.99 -4.16
CA VAL A 14 -16.93 7.07 -3.67
C VAL A 14 -17.61 8.23 -4.36
N SER A 15 -18.64 7.92 -5.14
CA SER A 15 -19.51 8.90 -5.79
C SER A 15 -20.82 9.03 -5.02
N VAL A 16 -21.27 10.27 -4.81
CA VAL A 16 -22.59 10.57 -4.25
C VAL A 16 -23.52 10.92 -5.41
N LEU A 17 -24.57 10.12 -5.57
CA LEU A 17 -25.56 10.29 -6.62
C LEU A 17 -26.81 11.02 -6.10
N ASP A 18 -27.50 11.73 -6.99
CA ASP A 18 -28.85 12.23 -6.74
C ASP A 18 -29.93 11.12 -6.93
N PRO A 19 -31.20 11.37 -6.54
CA PRO A 19 -32.27 10.39 -6.73
C PRO A 19 -32.56 10.02 -8.20
N HIS A 20 -32.02 10.76 -9.17
CA HIS A 20 -32.14 10.50 -10.60
C HIS A 20 -30.88 9.81 -11.18
N GLY A 21 -29.92 9.41 -10.32
CA GLY A 21 -28.71 8.70 -10.70
C GLY A 21 -27.59 9.60 -11.24
N ARG A 22 -27.70 10.93 -11.11
CA ARG A 22 -26.64 11.86 -11.54
C ARG A 22 -25.59 12.01 -10.45
N GLU A 23 -24.32 11.95 -10.81
CA GLU A 23 -23.21 12.18 -9.90
C GLU A 23 -23.16 13.65 -9.46
N ARG A 24 -23.24 13.88 -8.15
CA ARG A 24 -23.11 15.21 -7.54
C ARG A 24 -21.69 15.47 -7.05
N GLU A 25 -21.09 14.46 -6.43
CA GLU A 25 -19.78 14.54 -5.80
C GLU A 25 -19.02 13.23 -6.04
N ARG A 26 -17.70 13.32 -6.10
CA ARG A 26 -16.80 12.19 -6.27
C ARG A 26 -15.57 12.39 -5.39
N TYR A 27 -15.23 11.37 -4.63
CA TYR A 27 -14.12 11.40 -3.68
C TYR A 27 -13.21 10.20 -3.93
N LYS A 28 -11.93 10.45 -4.16
CA LYS A 28 -10.92 9.39 -4.21
C LYS A 28 -10.64 8.87 -2.81
N LEU A 29 -10.61 7.56 -2.64
CA LEU A 29 -10.27 6.91 -1.38
C LEU A 29 -8.83 6.40 -1.41
N PRO A 30 -8.06 6.62 -0.33
CA PRO A 30 -6.78 5.95 -0.17
C PRO A 30 -6.98 4.46 0.14
N TYR A 31 -5.97 3.67 -0.18
CA TYR A 31 -5.91 2.26 0.20
C TYR A 31 -5.96 2.08 1.71
N GLY A 32 -6.73 1.08 2.15
CA GLY A 32 -7.03 0.82 3.55
C GLY A 32 -7.99 1.81 4.21
N ALA A 33 -8.62 2.71 3.45
CA ALA A 33 -9.71 3.53 3.96
C ALA A 33 -10.87 2.65 4.42
N THR A 34 -11.41 2.92 5.60
CA THR A 34 -12.59 2.25 6.13
C THR A 34 -13.83 2.98 5.65
N ILE A 35 -14.70 2.29 4.93
CA ILE A 35 -15.95 2.78 4.38
C ILE A 35 -17.09 2.30 5.30
N ASN A 36 -17.88 3.23 5.82
CA ASN A 36 -18.92 2.97 6.81
C ASN A 36 -20.32 2.84 6.19
N VAL A 37 -20.41 2.90 4.87
CA VAL A 37 -21.65 2.81 4.09
C VAL A 37 -21.53 1.69 3.06
N LYS A 38 -22.64 1.04 2.77
CA LYS A 38 -22.71 0.03 1.70
C LYS A 38 -22.95 0.71 0.36
N ASP A 39 -22.62 0.00 -0.72
CA ASP A 39 -22.95 0.45 -2.06
C ASP A 39 -24.46 0.71 -2.21
N ALA A 40 -24.81 1.75 -2.97
CA ALA A 40 -26.17 2.28 -3.16
C ALA A 40 -26.94 2.66 -1.88
N ALA A 41 -26.29 2.76 -0.72
CA ALA A 41 -26.95 3.20 0.51
C ALA A 41 -27.27 4.70 0.46
N GLU A 42 -28.43 5.09 1.01
CA GLU A 42 -28.77 6.50 1.19
C GLU A 42 -27.86 7.15 2.24
N VAL A 43 -27.37 8.35 1.93
CA VAL A 43 -26.51 9.13 2.82
C VAL A 43 -27.09 10.53 3.05
N LYS A 44 -26.89 11.06 4.25
CA LYS A 44 -27.30 12.42 4.60
C LYS A 44 -26.13 13.39 4.50
N ALA A 45 -26.42 14.65 4.20
CA ALA A 45 -25.41 15.70 4.26
C ALA A 45 -24.74 15.75 5.65
N GLY A 46 -23.40 15.77 5.67
CA GLY A 46 -22.60 15.76 6.90
C GLY A 46 -22.33 14.37 7.50
N GLN A 47 -22.84 13.29 6.90
CA GLN A 47 -22.54 11.92 7.33
C GLN A 47 -21.12 11.52 6.90
N THR A 48 -20.36 10.92 7.82
CA THR A 48 -19.05 10.34 7.49
C THR A 48 -19.22 9.05 6.69
N VAL A 49 -18.83 9.08 5.42
CA VAL A 49 -18.91 7.93 4.51
C VAL A 49 -17.67 7.03 4.59
N ALA A 50 -16.49 7.62 4.78
CA ALA A 50 -15.22 6.93 4.90
C ALA A 50 -14.27 7.65 5.86
N ASN A 51 -13.32 6.91 6.43
CA ASN A 51 -12.23 7.44 7.25
C ASN A 51 -10.93 6.68 6.96
N TRP A 52 -9.79 7.31 7.23
CA TRP A 52 -8.47 6.68 7.11
C TRP A 52 -7.47 7.38 8.03
N ASP A 53 -6.34 6.72 8.26
CA ASP A 53 -5.22 7.28 9.01
C ASP A 53 -4.24 7.97 8.03
N PRO A 54 -4.11 9.30 8.05
CA PRO A 54 -3.23 10.02 7.13
C PRO A 54 -1.73 9.86 7.45
N HIS A 55 -1.38 9.33 8.63
CA HIS A 55 0.01 9.22 9.09
C HIS A 55 0.56 7.80 8.95
N ASN A 56 -0.27 6.84 8.56
CA ASN A 56 0.14 5.46 8.45
C ASN A 56 -0.30 4.90 7.09
N HIS A 57 0.63 4.27 6.38
CA HIS A 57 0.30 3.43 5.25
C HIS A 57 -0.11 2.05 5.77
N PRO A 58 -1.38 1.62 5.64
CA PRO A 58 -1.78 0.29 6.05
C PRO A 58 -1.28 -0.75 5.03
N ILE A 59 -1.02 -1.95 5.52
CA ILE A 59 -0.91 -3.19 4.74
C ILE A 59 -2.15 -3.99 5.06
N VAL A 60 -2.99 -4.29 4.07
CA VAL A 60 -4.31 -4.89 4.27
C VAL A 60 -4.34 -6.29 3.69
N SER A 61 -5.03 -7.21 4.37
CA SER A 61 -5.21 -8.56 3.86
C SER A 61 -6.31 -8.62 2.80
N GLU A 62 -6.03 -9.32 1.70
CA GLU A 62 -6.96 -9.58 0.59
C GLU A 62 -7.74 -10.89 0.79
N VAL A 63 -7.36 -11.71 1.79
CA VAL A 63 -7.92 -13.04 2.05
C VAL A 63 -8.26 -13.22 3.52
N ALA A 64 -9.23 -14.08 3.80
CA ALA A 64 -9.54 -14.47 5.17
C ALA A 64 -8.81 -15.78 5.52
N GLY A 65 -8.18 -15.82 6.69
CA GLY A 65 -7.43 -16.98 7.16
C GLY A 65 -6.78 -16.73 8.52
N PHE A 66 -5.61 -17.33 8.74
CA PHE A 66 -4.80 -17.14 9.94
C PHE A 66 -3.44 -16.57 9.58
N VAL A 67 -2.91 -15.73 10.46
CA VAL A 67 -1.58 -15.13 10.32
C VAL A 67 -0.50 -16.17 10.63
N ARG A 68 0.55 -16.19 9.82
CA ARG A 68 1.81 -16.91 10.06
C ARG A 68 2.97 -15.94 9.89
N PHE A 69 3.76 -15.75 10.95
CA PHE A 69 4.98 -14.94 10.90
C PHE A 69 6.15 -15.74 10.32
N ILE A 70 6.89 -15.12 9.40
CA ILE A 70 8.10 -15.67 8.79
C ILE A 70 9.23 -14.66 9.00
N ASP A 71 10.40 -15.15 9.43
CA ASP A 71 11.57 -14.34 9.79
C ASP A 71 11.33 -13.31 10.91
N PHE A 72 10.38 -13.57 11.79
CA PHE A 72 10.18 -12.82 13.04
C PHE A 72 11.09 -13.40 14.12
N VAL A 73 12.14 -12.65 14.45
CA VAL A 73 13.10 -12.99 15.49
C VAL A 73 13.21 -11.80 16.44
N ASP A 74 12.71 -11.98 17.66
CA ASP A 74 12.66 -10.93 18.68
C ASP A 74 14.06 -10.39 19.00
N GLY A 75 14.17 -9.07 19.13
CA GLY A 75 15.44 -8.37 19.34
C GLY A 75 16.34 -8.28 18.10
N ILE A 76 16.02 -8.98 17.01
CA ILE A 76 16.83 -9.01 15.78
C ILE A 76 16.07 -8.38 14.61
N THR A 77 14.96 -8.99 14.19
CA THR A 77 14.15 -8.49 13.09
C THR A 77 12.95 -7.69 13.58
N VAL A 78 12.55 -7.91 14.83
CA VAL A 78 11.42 -7.25 15.49
C VAL A 78 11.86 -6.76 16.85
N ILE A 79 11.48 -5.54 17.21
CA ILE A 79 11.65 -4.99 18.56
C ILE A 79 10.30 -4.58 19.13
N GLU A 80 10.13 -4.73 20.43
CA GLU A 80 8.97 -4.19 21.12
C GLU A 80 9.18 -2.70 21.36
N LYS A 81 8.21 -1.91 20.94
CA LYS A 81 8.20 -0.47 21.13
C LYS A 81 6.92 -0.10 21.86
N THR A 82 7.08 0.48 23.03
CA THR A 82 5.96 1.07 23.76
C THR A 82 5.73 2.47 23.19
N ASP A 83 4.51 2.72 22.73
CA ASP A 83 4.08 4.07 22.39
C ASP A 83 3.99 4.91 23.67
N GLU A 84 4.77 5.99 23.75
CA GLU A 84 4.89 6.81 24.97
C GLU A 84 3.59 7.56 25.33
N LEU A 85 2.69 7.77 24.37
CA LEU A 85 1.43 8.49 24.59
C LEU A 85 0.33 7.56 25.09
N THR A 86 0.26 6.35 24.55
CA THR A 86 -0.82 5.39 24.84
C THR A 86 -0.40 4.30 25.83
N GLY A 87 0.91 4.10 26.04
CA GLY A 87 1.46 3.00 26.84
C GLY A 87 1.30 1.62 26.18
N LEU A 88 0.79 1.55 24.94
CA LEU A 88 0.59 0.30 24.24
C LEU A 88 1.91 -0.19 23.64
N ALA A 89 2.27 -1.42 23.95
CA ALA A 89 3.38 -2.10 23.32
C ALA A 89 2.99 -2.60 21.92
N SER A 90 3.77 -2.21 20.92
CA SER A 90 3.62 -2.62 19.53
C SER A 90 4.93 -3.21 19.02
N ARG A 91 4.87 -4.14 18.06
CA ARG A 91 6.08 -4.75 17.48
C ARG A 91 6.53 -3.96 16.26
N GLU A 92 7.75 -3.42 16.26
CA GLU A 92 8.32 -2.66 15.15
C GLU A 92 9.39 -3.48 14.41
N ILE A 93 9.30 -3.52 13.08
CA ILE A 93 10.30 -4.18 12.23
C ILE A 93 11.60 -3.37 12.19
N THR A 94 12.70 -4.02 12.54
CA THR A 94 14.02 -3.38 12.63
C THR A 94 14.66 -3.23 11.25
N ASP A 95 15.41 -2.15 11.00
CA ASP A 95 16.18 -1.96 9.76
C ASP A 95 17.25 -3.06 9.58
N PRO A 96 17.30 -3.77 8.44
CA PRO A 96 18.34 -4.75 8.11
C PRO A 96 19.77 -4.27 8.35
N LYS A 97 20.07 -2.97 8.15
CA LYS A 97 21.40 -2.39 8.38
C LYS A 97 21.81 -2.41 9.86
N ARG A 98 20.83 -2.39 10.77
CA ARG A 98 21.05 -2.46 12.23
C ARG A 98 21.17 -3.89 12.75
N ARG A 99 20.90 -4.89 11.92
CA ARG A 99 20.96 -6.31 12.29
C ARG A 99 22.39 -6.85 12.17
N GLY A 100 22.74 -7.83 13.01
CA GLY A 100 24.00 -8.56 12.92
C GLY A 100 24.17 -9.24 11.55
N SER A 101 25.41 -9.56 11.16
CA SER A 101 25.75 -10.07 9.81
C SER A 101 24.91 -11.28 9.36
N GLN A 102 24.61 -12.21 10.26
CA GLN A 102 23.80 -13.41 9.96
C GLN A 102 22.30 -13.12 9.78
N ALA A 103 21.81 -11.95 10.20
CA ALA A 103 20.40 -11.59 10.20
C ALA A 103 20.02 -10.51 9.16
N LYS A 104 21.00 -10.04 8.37
CA LYS A 104 20.76 -9.05 7.30
C LYS A 104 19.91 -9.58 6.16
N ASP A 105 19.96 -10.90 5.94
CA ASP A 105 19.23 -11.56 4.87
C ASP A 105 17.80 -11.98 5.26
N LEU A 106 17.45 -11.91 6.55
CA LEU A 106 16.09 -12.16 7.02
C LEU A 106 15.11 -11.13 6.42
N ARG A 107 13.93 -11.61 6.02
CA ARG A 107 12.87 -10.84 5.37
C ARG A 107 11.56 -11.03 6.14
N PRO A 108 11.36 -10.24 7.23
CA PRO A 108 10.15 -10.34 8.03
C PRO A 108 8.92 -10.14 7.16
N LEU A 109 8.03 -11.14 7.18
CA LEU A 109 6.80 -11.10 6.40
C LEU A 109 5.68 -11.82 7.13
N VAL A 110 4.46 -11.43 6.80
CA VAL A 110 3.24 -12.06 7.29
C VAL A 110 2.63 -12.87 6.17
N ARG A 111 2.47 -14.17 6.35
CA ARG A 111 1.76 -15.05 5.41
C ARG A 111 0.40 -15.43 5.96
N ILE A 112 -0.61 -15.51 5.08
CA ILE A 112 -1.94 -15.96 5.46
C ILE A 112 -2.11 -17.43 5.06
N ILE A 113 -2.60 -18.22 6.01
CA ILE A 113 -2.77 -19.66 5.89
C ILE A 113 -4.23 -20.06 6.13
N ASP A 114 -4.63 -21.21 5.60
CA ASP A 114 -5.91 -21.84 5.90
C ASP A 114 -5.91 -22.48 7.30
N GLY A 115 -7.07 -22.95 7.76
CA GLY A 115 -7.21 -23.64 9.04
C GLY A 115 -6.48 -25.00 9.13
N LYS A 116 -5.90 -25.49 8.03
CA LYS A 116 -5.09 -26.72 7.95
C LYS A 116 -3.59 -26.41 7.91
N GLY A 117 -3.21 -25.12 7.84
CA GLY A 117 -1.83 -24.67 7.79
C GLY A 117 -1.23 -24.53 6.40
N ASN A 118 -2.01 -24.67 5.33
CA ASN A 118 -1.58 -24.46 3.96
C ASN A 118 -1.60 -22.98 3.60
N ASP A 119 -0.67 -22.55 2.74
CA ASP A 119 -0.60 -21.18 2.28
C ASP A 119 -1.81 -20.84 1.39
N LEU A 120 -2.49 -19.73 1.70
CA LEU A 120 -3.54 -19.20 0.82
C LEU A 120 -2.90 -18.40 -0.32
N THR A 121 -3.59 -18.30 -1.45
CA THR A 121 -3.18 -17.46 -2.58
C THR A 121 -4.02 -16.20 -2.67
N ILE A 122 -3.46 -15.17 -3.30
CA ILE A 122 -4.16 -13.91 -3.55
C ILE A 122 -5.20 -14.14 -4.65
N PRO A 123 -6.47 -13.73 -4.48
CA PRO A 123 -7.53 -13.98 -5.44
C PRO A 123 -7.13 -13.52 -6.84
N GLY A 124 -7.37 -14.37 -7.85
CA GLY A 124 -6.98 -14.08 -9.24
C GLY A 124 -5.50 -14.33 -9.56
N THR A 125 -4.71 -14.87 -8.64
CA THR A 125 -3.30 -15.23 -8.87
C THR A 125 -2.92 -16.58 -8.26
N ASP A 126 -1.76 -17.09 -8.70
CA ASP A 126 -1.07 -18.20 -8.05
C ASP A 126 -0.06 -17.74 -6.99
N LEU A 127 -0.05 -16.43 -6.65
CA LEU A 127 0.87 -15.87 -5.67
C LEU A 127 0.37 -16.18 -4.25
N PRO A 128 1.26 -16.60 -3.33
CA PRO A 128 0.88 -16.76 -1.93
C PRO A 128 0.46 -15.41 -1.34
N ALA A 129 -0.57 -15.43 -0.49
CA ALA A 129 -1.01 -14.28 0.30
C ALA A 129 0.01 -13.99 1.39
N GLN A 130 1.08 -13.31 1.02
CA GLN A 130 2.19 -12.94 1.88
C GLN A 130 2.51 -11.46 1.73
N TYR A 131 2.80 -10.83 2.86
CA TYR A 131 3.01 -9.39 2.95
C TYR A 131 4.38 -9.14 3.57
N LEU A 132 5.33 -8.75 2.72
CA LEU A 132 6.66 -8.35 3.18
C LEU A 132 6.55 -7.09 4.02
N LEU A 133 7.20 -7.09 5.19
CA LEU A 133 7.17 -5.95 6.10
C LEU A 133 8.46 -5.14 5.97
N PRO A 134 8.41 -3.92 5.42
CA PRO A 134 9.58 -3.05 5.38
C PRO A 134 9.98 -2.59 6.80
N PRO A 135 11.20 -2.03 6.96
CA PRO A 135 11.64 -1.42 8.20
C PRO A 135 10.62 -0.40 8.74
N ARG A 136 10.51 -0.29 10.06
CA ARG A 136 9.55 0.56 10.79
C ARG A 136 8.09 0.16 10.66
N SER A 137 7.76 -0.92 9.94
CA SER A 137 6.40 -1.47 9.99
C SER A 137 6.05 -1.85 11.42
N ILE A 138 4.88 -1.43 11.86
CA ILE A 138 4.31 -1.73 13.17
C ILE A 138 3.28 -2.84 12.99
N VAL A 139 3.48 -3.94 13.71
CA VAL A 139 2.63 -5.14 13.70
C VAL A 139 1.95 -5.26 15.05
N ASN A 140 0.61 -5.22 15.03
CA ASN A 140 -0.22 -5.37 16.23
C ASN A 140 -0.91 -6.74 16.31
N LEU A 141 -0.77 -7.55 15.26
CA LEU A 141 -1.30 -8.90 15.22
C LEU A 141 -0.37 -9.88 15.98
N GLN A 142 -0.94 -11.01 16.37
CA GLN A 142 -0.20 -12.13 16.95
C GLN A 142 -0.07 -13.25 15.91
N ASP A 143 0.96 -14.07 16.05
CA ASP A 143 1.10 -15.27 15.22
C ASP A 143 -0.08 -16.22 15.48
N GLY A 144 -0.65 -16.79 14.41
CA GLY A 144 -1.84 -17.63 14.46
C GLY A 144 -3.17 -16.87 14.66
N ALA A 145 -3.16 -15.54 14.76
CA ALA A 145 -4.40 -14.77 14.89
C ALA A 145 -5.27 -14.88 13.62
N PRO A 146 -6.60 -14.93 13.74
CA PRO A 146 -7.50 -14.88 12.59
C PRO A 146 -7.43 -13.48 11.94
N VAL A 147 -7.50 -13.45 10.61
CA VAL A 147 -7.54 -12.22 9.81
C VAL A 147 -8.62 -12.37 8.73
N GLY A 148 -9.39 -11.31 8.51
CA GLY A 148 -10.38 -11.22 7.44
C GLY A 148 -9.88 -10.41 6.25
N VAL A 149 -10.64 -10.47 5.16
CA VAL A 149 -10.45 -9.55 4.02
C VAL A 149 -10.70 -8.12 4.51
N GLY A 150 -9.75 -7.22 4.25
CA GLY A 150 -9.79 -5.83 4.70
C GLY A 150 -9.11 -5.57 6.05
N ASP A 151 -8.70 -6.60 6.79
CA ASP A 151 -8.03 -6.38 8.07
C ASP A 151 -6.59 -5.88 7.88
N VAL A 152 -6.17 -4.96 8.74
CA VAL A 152 -4.83 -4.35 8.70
C VAL A 152 -3.81 -5.32 9.31
N VAL A 153 -2.90 -5.81 8.47
CA VAL A 153 -1.80 -6.69 8.83
C VAL A 153 -0.68 -5.93 9.56
N ALA A 154 -0.31 -4.77 9.02
CA ALA A 154 0.72 -3.91 9.58
C ALA A 154 0.47 -2.45 9.17
N LYS A 155 1.08 -1.52 9.90
CA LYS A 155 1.06 -0.09 9.58
C LYS A 155 2.47 0.41 9.40
N ILE A 156 2.72 1.17 8.34
CA ILE A 156 4.01 1.85 8.13
C ILE A 156 3.80 3.31 8.47
N PRO A 157 4.43 3.83 9.53
CA PRO A 157 4.41 5.26 9.81
C PRO A 157 4.99 6.02 8.61
N GLN A 158 4.17 6.87 8.02
CA GLN A 158 4.64 7.84 7.05
C GLN A 158 5.21 9.01 7.84
N GLU A 159 6.46 9.39 7.55
CA GLU A 159 6.92 10.71 7.97
C GLU A 159 5.99 11.72 7.31
N ALA A 160 5.34 12.57 8.11
CA ALA A 160 4.50 13.65 7.61
C ALA A 160 5.28 14.34 6.49
N SER A 161 4.74 14.24 5.28
CA SER A 161 5.37 14.72 4.05
C SER A 161 6.00 16.06 4.36
N LYS A 162 7.34 16.11 4.42
CA LYS A 162 8.07 17.36 4.58
C LYS A 162 7.50 18.28 3.55
N THR A 163 6.86 19.36 3.99
CA THR A 163 6.10 20.31 3.19
C THR A 163 6.76 20.44 1.82
N ARG A 164 6.22 19.74 0.81
CA ARG A 164 6.80 19.73 -0.54
C ARG A 164 6.53 21.10 -1.13
N ASP A 165 7.47 22.00 -0.86
CA ASP A 165 7.73 23.30 -1.48
C ASP A 165 6.52 23.95 -2.17
N ILE A 166 5.44 24.18 -1.41
CA ILE A 166 4.29 24.97 -1.85
C ILE A 166 4.74 26.43 -2.14
N THR A 167 5.91 26.81 -1.62
CA THR A 167 6.51 28.15 -1.69
C THR A 167 7.23 28.48 -3.00
N GLY A 168 7.46 27.51 -3.90
CA GLY A 168 8.23 27.71 -5.15
C GLY A 168 7.47 28.38 -6.31
N GLY A 169 6.50 29.25 -6.04
CA GLY A 169 5.37 29.63 -6.92
C GLY A 169 5.61 29.89 -8.41
N LEU A 170 6.70 30.54 -8.84
CA LEU A 170 6.94 30.83 -10.28
C LEU A 170 7.71 29.73 -11.04
N PRO A 171 8.86 29.21 -10.52
CA PRO A 171 9.60 28.15 -11.19
C PRO A 171 8.75 26.91 -11.49
N ARG A 172 7.86 26.52 -10.57
CA ARG A 172 6.99 25.36 -10.74
C ARG A 172 5.93 25.54 -11.83
N VAL A 173 5.42 26.77 -12.00
CA VAL A 173 4.49 27.10 -13.09
C VAL A 173 5.21 27.04 -14.43
N ALA A 174 6.45 27.55 -14.51
CA ALA A 174 7.27 27.43 -15.72
C ALA A 174 7.53 25.97 -16.09
N ASP A 175 7.87 25.11 -15.12
CA ASP A 175 8.09 23.68 -15.36
C ASP A 175 6.83 22.97 -15.93
N LEU A 176 5.63 23.36 -15.47
CA LEU A 176 4.36 22.86 -16.01
C LEU A 176 4.11 23.32 -17.45
N PHE A 177 4.36 24.60 -17.77
CA PHE A 177 4.18 25.13 -19.13
C PHE A 177 5.25 24.65 -20.11
N GLU A 178 6.46 24.38 -19.63
CA GLU A 178 7.56 23.84 -20.44
C GLU A 178 7.56 22.30 -20.48
N ALA A 179 6.60 21.64 -19.82
CA ALA A 179 6.48 20.18 -19.72
C ALA A 179 7.80 19.49 -19.32
N ARG A 180 8.55 20.13 -18.41
CA ARG A 180 9.84 19.63 -17.93
C ARG A 180 9.63 18.41 -17.02
N LYS A 181 10.51 17.42 -17.16
CA LYS A 181 10.50 16.26 -16.26
C LYS A 181 11.08 16.66 -14.91
N PRO A 182 10.37 16.37 -13.80
CA PRO A 182 10.92 16.51 -12.47
C PRO A 182 12.22 15.71 -12.30
N LYS A 183 13.09 16.15 -11.39
CA LYS A 183 14.36 15.44 -11.09
C LYS A 183 14.12 14.03 -10.54
N ASP A 184 13.07 13.89 -9.74
CA ASP A 184 12.67 12.66 -9.05
C ASP A 184 11.18 12.37 -9.35
N PRO A 185 10.85 11.95 -10.60
CA PRO A 185 9.47 11.83 -11.05
C PRO A 185 8.79 10.62 -10.41
N ALA A 186 7.51 10.77 -10.06
CA ALA A 186 6.67 9.65 -9.68
C ALA A 186 6.63 8.65 -10.84
N ILE A 187 6.66 7.35 -10.53
CA ILE A 187 6.48 6.30 -11.54
C ILE A 187 5.04 5.84 -11.46
N LEU A 188 4.33 5.95 -12.58
CA LEU A 188 2.95 5.56 -12.73
C LEU A 188 2.85 4.14 -13.32
N ALA A 189 1.77 3.43 -13.02
CA ALA A 189 1.51 2.10 -13.54
C ALA A 189 1.22 2.16 -15.05
N GLU A 190 1.99 1.42 -15.84
CA GLU A 190 1.86 1.35 -17.31
C GLU A 190 0.67 0.51 -17.77
N ARG A 191 0.21 -0.39 -16.90
CA ARG A 191 -0.88 -1.33 -17.11
C ARG A 191 -1.73 -1.44 -15.86
N SER A 192 -2.99 -1.81 -16.05
CA SER A 192 -3.84 -2.24 -14.95
C SER A 192 -3.55 -3.72 -14.67
N GLY A 193 -3.56 -4.12 -13.41
CA GLY A 193 -3.29 -5.51 -13.06
C GLY A 193 -2.80 -5.68 -11.63
N ILE A 194 -2.26 -6.87 -11.37
CA ILE A 194 -1.77 -7.25 -10.05
C ILE A 194 -0.26 -7.07 -10.01
N VAL A 195 0.23 -6.40 -8.97
CA VAL A 195 1.65 -6.13 -8.76
C VAL A 195 2.35 -7.37 -8.20
N SER A 196 3.52 -7.68 -8.72
CA SER A 196 4.47 -8.62 -8.13
C SER A 196 5.90 -8.12 -8.28
N PHE A 197 6.84 -8.73 -7.53
CA PHE A 197 8.24 -8.37 -7.62
C PHE A 197 9.06 -9.52 -8.21
N GLY A 198 9.79 -9.23 -9.28
CA GLY A 198 10.71 -10.18 -9.89
C GLY A 198 12.07 -10.22 -9.21
N LYS A 199 13.01 -10.96 -9.82
CA LYS A 199 14.39 -11.02 -9.33
C LYS A 199 15.07 -9.65 -9.46
N ASP A 200 15.55 -9.14 -8.33
CA ASP A 200 16.36 -7.92 -8.27
C ASP A 200 17.61 -7.99 -9.15
N THR A 201 17.93 -6.85 -9.76
CA THR A 201 19.20 -6.63 -10.48
C THR A 201 20.17 -5.84 -9.59
N LYS A 202 21.44 -5.72 -10.00
CA LYS A 202 22.44 -4.89 -9.32
C LYS A 202 22.03 -3.40 -9.37
N GLY A 203 21.32 -2.95 -8.33
CA GLY A 203 20.90 -1.56 -8.12
C GLY A 203 19.45 -1.23 -8.48
N LYS A 204 18.70 -2.16 -9.08
CA LYS A 204 17.28 -1.97 -9.45
C LYS A 204 16.42 -3.13 -8.94
N GLN A 205 15.21 -2.80 -8.50
CA GLN A 205 14.13 -3.73 -8.21
C GLN A 205 13.29 -3.90 -9.46
N ARG A 206 12.80 -5.12 -9.71
CA ARG A 206 11.91 -5.41 -10.84
C ARG A 206 10.48 -5.44 -10.33
N LEU A 207 9.69 -4.44 -10.71
CA LEU A 207 8.25 -4.44 -10.53
C LEU A 207 7.62 -5.11 -11.75
N ILE A 208 6.69 -6.01 -11.54
CA ILE A 208 5.94 -6.69 -12.59
C ILE A 208 4.46 -6.38 -12.34
N ILE A 209 3.75 -5.94 -13.37
CA ILE A 209 2.29 -5.77 -13.35
C ILE A 209 1.72 -6.79 -14.31
N LYS A 210 0.95 -7.73 -13.78
CA LYS A 210 0.28 -8.77 -14.57
C LYS A 210 -1.17 -8.39 -14.80
N ASP A 211 -1.54 -8.21 -16.06
CA ASP A 211 -2.93 -7.92 -16.46
C ASP A 211 -3.83 -9.16 -16.27
N THR A 212 -5.13 -8.94 -16.29
CA THR A 212 -6.19 -9.96 -16.26
C THR A 212 -6.06 -10.99 -17.40
N ASP A 213 -5.56 -10.57 -18.56
CA ASP A 213 -5.29 -11.44 -19.71
C ASP A 213 -3.97 -12.25 -19.57
N GLY A 214 -3.25 -12.09 -18.46
CA GLY A 214 -2.00 -12.79 -18.18
C GLY A 214 -0.74 -12.18 -18.80
N SER A 215 -0.88 -11.05 -19.51
CA SER A 215 0.28 -10.31 -20.04
C SER A 215 1.04 -9.62 -18.90
N GLU A 216 2.36 -9.75 -18.89
CA GLU A 216 3.24 -9.17 -17.88
C GLU A 216 3.95 -7.92 -18.42
N HIS A 217 3.91 -6.84 -17.64
CA HIS A 217 4.67 -5.62 -17.89
C HIS A 217 5.71 -5.44 -16.79
N GLU A 218 6.99 -5.42 -17.16
CA GLU A 218 8.09 -5.24 -16.21
C GLU A 218 8.62 -3.81 -16.22
N GLU A 219 8.87 -3.25 -15.04
CA GLU A 219 9.48 -1.93 -14.83
C GLU A 219 10.67 -2.06 -13.86
N LEU A 220 11.81 -1.43 -14.20
CA LEU A 220 13.04 -1.52 -13.40
C LEU A 220 13.24 -0.25 -12.56
N ILE A 221 12.86 -0.34 -11.28
CA ILE A 221 12.86 0.77 -10.34
C ILE A 221 14.17 0.82 -9.56
N PRO A 222 14.89 1.96 -9.49
CA PRO A 222 16.10 2.07 -8.68
C PRO A 222 15.84 1.81 -7.18
N LYS A 223 16.72 1.04 -6.51
CA LYS A 223 16.57 0.64 -5.09
C LYS A 223 16.50 1.78 -4.07
N TYR A 224 16.95 2.98 -4.44
CA TYR A 224 16.87 4.16 -3.56
C TYR A 224 15.51 4.84 -3.62
N ARG A 225 14.68 4.51 -4.62
CA ARG A 225 13.32 5.03 -4.77
C ARG A 225 12.38 4.21 -3.90
N GLN A 226 11.43 4.88 -3.25
CA GLN A 226 10.45 4.22 -2.40
C GLN A 226 9.25 3.77 -3.24
N ILE A 227 9.13 2.46 -3.43
CA ILE A 227 7.93 1.83 -3.99
C ILE A 227 6.85 1.87 -2.92
N ILE A 228 5.66 2.39 -3.26
CA ILE A 228 4.57 2.57 -2.30
C ILE A 228 3.52 1.47 -2.38
N VAL A 229 3.55 0.62 -3.41
CA VAL A 229 2.68 -0.55 -3.59
C VAL A 229 3.29 -1.82 -2.98
N PHE A 230 2.43 -2.79 -2.68
CA PHE A 230 2.83 -4.10 -2.21
C PHE A 230 2.61 -5.20 -3.24
N GLU A 231 3.27 -6.34 -3.02
CA GLU A 231 3.02 -7.55 -3.79
C GLU A 231 1.57 -8.01 -3.60
N GLY A 232 0.92 -8.38 -4.69
CA GLY A 232 -0.48 -8.77 -4.72
C GLY A 232 -1.48 -7.62 -4.80
N GLU A 233 -1.02 -6.38 -4.72
CA GLU A 233 -1.90 -5.22 -4.79
C GLU A 233 -2.41 -5.01 -6.23
N HIS A 234 -3.69 -4.65 -6.35
CA HIS A 234 -4.30 -4.30 -7.62
C HIS A 234 -4.07 -2.82 -7.92
N VAL A 235 -3.48 -2.54 -9.08
CA VAL A 235 -3.24 -1.18 -9.57
C VAL A 235 -3.94 -0.96 -10.90
N THR A 236 -4.37 0.28 -11.14
CA THR A 236 -4.92 0.73 -12.43
C THR A 236 -3.86 1.48 -13.22
N ARG A 237 -3.90 1.43 -14.55
CA ARG A 237 -3.04 2.27 -15.40
C ARG A 237 -3.11 3.75 -14.96
N GLY A 238 -1.96 4.41 -14.88
CA GLY A 238 -1.81 5.80 -14.43
C GLY A 238 -1.69 5.96 -12.92
N GLU A 239 -1.80 4.88 -12.13
CA GLU A 239 -1.70 4.94 -10.69
C GLU A 239 -0.25 5.07 -10.19
N THR A 240 -0.02 5.85 -9.14
CA THR A 240 1.34 6.07 -8.61
C THR A 240 1.86 4.82 -7.90
N VAL A 241 2.93 4.25 -8.44
CA VAL A 241 3.60 3.06 -7.90
C VAL A 241 4.84 3.40 -7.08
N VAL A 242 5.49 4.52 -7.44
CA VAL A 242 6.67 5.06 -6.75
C VAL A 242 6.41 6.52 -6.41
N ASP A 243 6.69 6.90 -5.17
CA ASP A 243 6.50 8.27 -4.72
C ASP A 243 7.37 9.27 -5.50
N GLY A 244 6.85 10.46 -5.76
CA GLY A 244 7.55 11.51 -6.49
C GLY A 244 6.62 12.59 -7.03
N GLU A 245 7.14 13.42 -7.92
CA GLU A 245 6.31 14.38 -8.67
C GLU A 245 5.80 13.77 -9.97
N PRO A 246 4.48 13.72 -10.20
CA PRO A 246 3.95 13.28 -11.47
C PRO A 246 4.52 14.09 -12.63
N SER A 247 5.04 13.41 -13.63
CA SER A 247 5.56 14.01 -14.85
C SER A 247 4.38 14.43 -15.75
N PRO A 248 4.31 15.68 -16.24
CA PRO A 248 3.23 16.12 -17.13
C PRO A 248 3.05 15.24 -18.37
N GLN A 249 4.15 14.69 -18.88
CA GLN A 249 4.15 13.80 -20.05
C GLN A 249 3.50 12.45 -19.73
N ASP A 250 3.72 11.94 -18.52
CA ASP A 250 3.15 10.67 -18.08
C ASP A 250 1.67 10.82 -17.70
N ILE A 251 1.28 11.99 -17.15
CA ILE A 251 -0.13 12.34 -16.93
C ILE A 251 -0.91 12.36 -18.25
N LEU A 252 -0.32 12.85 -19.34
CA LEU A 252 -0.99 12.89 -20.64
C LEU A 252 -1.07 11.52 -21.31
N ARG A 253 -0.05 10.69 -21.10
CA ARG A 253 0.13 9.41 -21.80
C ARG A 253 -0.69 8.27 -21.18
N LEU A 254 -0.92 8.30 -19.87
CA LEU A 254 -1.52 7.20 -19.11
C LEU A 254 -2.94 7.52 -18.68
#